data_AF-A0A7X6XE37-F1
#
_entry.id   AF-A0A7X6XE37-F1
#
_cell.length_a   1.000
_cell.length_b   1.000
_cell.length_c   1.000
_cell.angle_alpha   90.00
_cell.angle_beta   90.00
_cell.angle_gamma   90.00
#
_symmetry.space_group_name_H-M   'P 1'
#
loop_
_entity.id
_entity.type
_entity.pdbx_description
1 polymer ?
#
loop_
_entity_poly.entity_id
_entity_poly.type
_entity_poly.pdbx_seq_one_letter_code
_entity_poly.pdbx_strand_id
1 'polypeptide(L)'
;MKNDNIKILKNLLTSKNIRESINNNLDELLSLIPEIKHMIGFEHNHPHHHLDVWNHVLLAVEEAENNFDVRLCVLLHDIGKPFSYQDEEVRHFKNHAVVSAKMTNSILKRLGFDKKYIDKINYIVLNHDEPIILSEVNSSNKDIEIIRLKVQYADTKAHAPDKIQKRLLTLDAIAKELL
;
A
#
# COMPACT_ATOMS: atom_id res chain seq x y z
N MET A 1 10.95 19.02 14.04
CA MET A 1 9.60 18.86 13.47
C MET A 1 9.55 17.83 12.33
N LYS A 2 10.07 18.09 11.11
CA LYS A 2 9.95 17.10 10.01
C LYS A 2 10.65 15.75 10.29
N ASN A 3 11.86 15.79 10.85
CA ASN A 3 12.59 14.58 11.23
C ASN A 3 11.90 13.79 12.35
N ASP A 4 11.13 14.46 13.21
CA ASP A 4 10.38 13.81 14.29
C ASP A 4 9.16 13.07 13.74
N ASN A 5 8.45 13.67 12.78
CA ASN A 5 7.32 13.04 12.09
C ASN A 5 7.70 11.74 11.37
N ILE A 6 8.85 11.73 10.67
CA ILE A 6 9.37 10.52 10.01
C ILE A 6 9.70 9.44 11.05
N LYS A 7 10.30 9.83 12.18
CA LYS A 7 10.63 8.90 13.26
C LYS A 7 9.38 8.28 13.90
N ILE A 8 8.34 9.08 14.15
CA ILE A 8 7.05 8.62 14.66
C ILE A 8 6.43 7.62 13.68
N LEU A 9 6.31 7.99 12.40
CA LEU A 9 5.74 7.12 11.38
C LEU A 9 6.51 5.79 11.26
N LYS A 10 7.85 5.84 11.29
CA LYS A 10 8.69 4.64 11.31
C LYS A 10 8.39 3.75 12.51
N ASN A 11 8.37 4.32 13.72
CA ASN A 11 8.09 3.57 14.94
C ASN A 11 6.71 2.89 14.90
N LEU A 12 5.69 3.61 14.44
CA LEU A 12 4.35 3.07 14.26
C LEU A 12 4.37 1.88 13.30
N LEU A 13 4.92 2.07 12.11
CA LEU A 13 4.92 1.06 11.04
C LEU A 13 5.87 -0.12 11.27
N THR A 14 6.91 0.00 12.10
CA THR A 14 7.82 -1.11 12.41
C THR A 14 7.48 -1.85 13.70
N SER A 15 6.36 -1.51 14.33
CA SER A 15 5.89 -2.18 15.54
C SER A 15 5.62 -3.68 15.30
N LYS A 16 5.87 -4.50 16.33
CA LYS A 16 5.68 -5.96 16.27
C LYS A 16 4.21 -6.33 16.09
N ASN A 17 3.32 -5.68 16.85
CA ASN A 17 1.87 -5.79 16.67
C ASN A 17 1.36 -4.53 15.97
N ILE A 18 1.42 -4.52 14.64
CA ILE A 18 1.14 -3.33 13.83
C ILE A 18 -0.32 -2.88 13.92
N ARG A 19 -1.25 -3.83 13.96
CA ARG A 19 -2.67 -3.54 14.07
C ARG A 19 -3.01 -2.88 15.39
N GLU A 20 -2.53 -3.43 16.50
CA GLU A 20 -2.71 -2.83 17.82
C GLU A 20 -2.04 -1.46 17.90
N SER A 21 -0.82 -1.33 17.38
CA SER A 21 -0.10 -0.05 17.33
C SER A 21 -0.87 1.03 16.56
N ILE A 22 -1.38 0.72 15.37
CA ILE A 22 -2.18 1.67 14.57
C ILE A 22 -3.48 2.02 15.30
N ASN A 23 -4.19 1.04 15.85
CA ASN A 23 -5.46 1.29 16.55
C ASN A 23 -5.28 2.19 17.79
N ASN A 24 -4.22 1.96 18.56
CA ASN A 24 -3.93 2.75 19.76
C ASN A 24 -3.40 4.17 19.45
N ASN A 25 -2.86 4.38 18.25
CA ASN A 25 -2.24 5.64 17.83
C ASN A 25 -2.88 6.20 16.55
N LEU A 26 -4.16 5.91 16.32
CA LEU A 26 -4.85 6.32 15.09
C LEU A 26 -4.84 7.84 14.93
N ASP A 27 -5.11 8.59 16.01
CA ASP A 27 -5.07 10.05 15.98
C ASP A 27 -3.69 10.60 15.61
N GLU A 28 -2.62 9.98 16.10
CA GLU A 28 -1.25 10.35 15.74
C GLU A 28 -0.98 10.07 14.25
N LEU A 29 -1.37 8.90 13.75
CA LEU A 29 -1.26 8.55 12.33
C LEU A 29 -2.07 9.52 11.46
N LEU A 30 -3.30 9.87 11.85
CA LEU A 30 -4.15 10.82 11.14
C LEU A 30 -3.63 12.26 11.21
N SER A 31 -2.84 12.61 12.23
CA SER A 31 -2.14 13.90 12.28
C SER A 31 -1.00 14.00 11.25
N LEU A 32 -0.36 12.85 10.95
CA LEU A 32 0.72 12.74 9.97
C LEU A 32 0.17 12.63 8.53
N ILE A 33 -0.87 11.80 8.35
CA ILE A 33 -1.47 11.44 7.06
C ILE A 33 -3.00 11.61 7.17
N PRO A 34 -3.52 12.85 7.21
CA PRO A 34 -4.95 13.12 7.35
C PRO A 34 -5.79 12.55 6.20
N GLU A 35 -5.19 12.31 5.03
CA GLU A 35 -5.84 11.73 3.87
C GLU A 35 -6.43 10.33 4.15
N ILE A 36 -5.90 9.59 5.13
CA ILE A 36 -6.41 8.28 5.57
C ILE A 36 -7.89 8.37 6.02
N LYS A 37 -8.33 9.52 6.55
CA LYS A 37 -9.73 9.72 6.99
C LYS A 37 -10.75 9.42 5.90
N HIS A 38 -10.39 9.62 4.63
CA HIS A 38 -11.28 9.36 3.49
C HIS A 38 -11.45 7.88 3.17
N MET A 39 -10.56 7.01 3.67
CA MET A 39 -10.67 5.55 3.50
C MET A 39 -11.57 4.92 4.57
N ILE A 40 -11.68 5.54 5.75
CA ILE A 40 -12.41 4.98 6.89
C ILE A 40 -13.90 4.91 6.56
N GLY A 41 -14.44 3.69 6.52
CA GLY A 41 -15.85 3.44 6.16
C GLY A 41 -16.18 3.66 4.69
N PHE A 42 -15.18 3.86 3.82
CA PHE A 42 -15.40 3.94 2.39
C PHE A 42 -15.50 2.52 1.81
N GLU A 43 -16.72 2.08 1.49
CA GLU A 43 -16.96 0.72 1.00
C GLU A 43 -16.29 0.44 -0.35
N HIS A 44 -15.76 -0.77 -0.53
CA HIS A 44 -15.25 -1.19 -1.84
C HIS A 44 -16.35 -1.48 -2.86
N ASN A 45 -17.52 -1.95 -2.42
CA ASN A 45 -18.65 -2.37 -3.27
C ASN A 45 -18.21 -3.23 -4.48
N HIS A 46 -17.27 -4.16 -4.25
CA HIS A 46 -16.70 -5.02 -5.29
C HIS A 46 -16.51 -6.46 -4.77
N PRO A 47 -16.87 -7.52 -5.53
CA PRO A 47 -16.79 -8.92 -5.06
C PRO A 47 -15.40 -9.44 -4.67
N HIS A 48 -14.34 -8.70 -4.99
CA HIS A 48 -12.97 -9.04 -4.61
C HIS A 48 -12.59 -8.55 -3.20
N HIS A 49 -13.40 -7.68 -2.61
CA HIS A 49 -13.15 -7.11 -1.29
C HIS A 49 -14.33 -7.42 -0.36
N HIS A 50 -14.01 -7.63 0.92
CA HIS A 50 -14.96 -7.97 1.98
C HIS A 50 -14.92 -6.96 3.14
N LEU A 51 -14.14 -5.89 2.98
CA LEU A 51 -13.89 -4.83 3.94
C LEU A 51 -13.99 -3.47 3.22
N ASP A 52 -14.26 -2.41 3.98
CA ASP A 52 -14.03 -1.04 3.51
C ASP A 52 -12.54 -0.79 3.19
N VAL A 53 -12.24 0.32 2.51
CA VAL A 53 -10.88 0.63 2.05
C VAL A 53 -9.88 0.70 3.20
N TRP A 54 -10.24 1.32 4.33
CA TRP A 54 -9.32 1.41 5.47
C TRP A 54 -9.05 0.04 6.11
N ASN A 55 -10.10 -0.73 6.34
CA ASN A 55 -9.95 -2.05 6.96
C ASN A 55 -9.21 -3.04 6.04
N HIS A 56 -9.38 -2.95 4.72
CA HIS A 56 -8.55 -3.65 3.73
C HIS A 56 -7.07 -3.26 3.86
N VAL A 57 -6.77 -1.96 3.85
CA VAL A 57 -5.39 -1.45 3.99
C VAL A 57 -4.77 -1.87 5.33
N LEU A 58 -5.52 -1.81 6.43
CA LEU A 58 -5.03 -2.21 7.74
C LEU A 58 -4.71 -3.71 7.81
N LEU A 59 -5.57 -4.55 7.24
CA LEU A 59 -5.32 -5.99 7.10
C LEU A 59 -4.10 -6.26 6.21
N ALA A 60 -3.97 -5.56 5.09
CA ALA A 60 -2.81 -5.69 4.21
C ALA A 60 -1.51 -5.29 4.92
N VAL A 61 -1.51 -4.22 5.72
CA VAL A 61 -0.36 -3.81 6.53
C VAL A 61 -0.01 -4.86 7.61
N GLU A 62 -1.02 -5.55 8.16
CA GLU A 62 -0.83 -6.66 9.11
C GLU A 62 -0.18 -7.88 8.44
N GLU A 63 -0.57 -8.21 7.20
CA GLU A 63 0.00 -9.29 6.39
C GLU A 63 1.39 -8.98 5.81
N ALA A 64 1.77 -7.70 5.77
CA ALA A 64 3.07 -7.26 5.28
C ALA A 64 4.19 -7.62 6.26
N GLU A 65 5.35 -8.00 5.71
CA GLU A 65 6.57 -8.19 6.50
C GLU A 65 6.92 -6.93 7.30
N ASN A 66 7.61 -7.10 8.42
CA ASN A 66 8.04 -5.98 9.26
C ASN A 66 9.22 -5.21 8.63
N ASN A 67 8.95 -4.58 7.49
CA ASN A 67 9.83 -3.71 6.75
C ASN A 67 9.11 -2.37 6.53
N PHE A 68 9.77 -1.27 6.90
CA PHE A 68 9.18 0.06 6.81
C PHE A 68 8.74 0.42 5.38
N ASP A 69 9.57 0.15 4.38
CA ASP A 69 9.27 0.52 3.00
C ASP A 69 8.08 -0.27 2.46
N VAL A 70 7.99 -1.58 2.78
CA VAL A 70 6.84 -2.41 2.39
C VAL A 70 5.57 -1.89 3.06
N ARG A 71 5.56 -1.73 4.38
CA ARG A 71 4.38 -1.28 5.14
C ARG A 71 3.95 0.14 4.77
N LEU A 72 4.89 1.04 4.47
CA LEU A 72 4.57 2.39 3.99
C LEU A 72 3.92 2.34 2.60
N CYS A 73 4.43 1.52 1.68
CA CYS A 73 3.79 1.34 0.38
C CYS A 73 2.38 0.75 0.52
N VAL A 74 2.20 -0.28 1.35
CA VAL A 74 0.88 -0.90 1.59
C VAL A 74 -0.07 0.08 2.27
N LEU A 75 0.39 0.91 3.21
CA LEU A 75 -0.47 1.95 3.81
C LEU A 75 -1.01 2.94 2.77
N LEU A 76 -0.26 3.18 1.69
CA LEU A 76 -0.53 4.24 0.71
C LEU A 76 -1.05 3.74 -0.65
N HIS A 77 -0.99 2.44 -0.94
CA HIS A 77 -1.27 1.90 -2.29
C HIS A 77 -2.66 2.28 -2.81
N ASP A 78 -3.65 2.28 -1.92
CA ASP A 78 -5.05 2.51 -2.21
C ASP A 78 -5.61 3.85 -1.69
N ILE A 79 -4.75 4.75 -1.22
CA ILE A 79 -5.17 6.03 -0.62
C ILE A 79 -5.96 6.92 -1.59
N GLY A 80 -5.80 6.69 -2.91
CA GLY A 80 -6.53 7.37 -3.97
C GLY A 80 -7.93 6.83 -4.26
N LYS A 81 -8.28 5.61 -3.82
CA LYS A 81 -9.56 4.95 -4.14
C LYS A 81 -10.79 5.82 -3.86
N PRO A 82 -10.92 6.49 -2.70
CA PRO A 82 -12.06 7.38 -2.42
C PRO A 82 -12.22 8.56 -3.40
N PHE A 83 -11.18 8.87 -4.18
CA PHE A 83 -11.14 10.01 -5.11
C PHE A 83 -11.14 9.58 -6.59
N SER A 84 -11.25 8.29 -6.86
CA SER A 84 -11.11 7.73 -8.22
C SER A 84 -12.09 6.57 -8.47
N TYR A 85 -13.28 6.64 -7.90
CA TYR A 85 -14.29 5.59 -8.04
C TYR A 85 -15.35 5.93 -9.08
N GLN A 86 -15.99 4.89 -9.61
CA GLN A 86 -17.15 4.96 -10.48
C GLN A 86 -18.14 3.90 -10.02
N ASP A 87 -19.36 4.30 -9.68
CA ASP A 87 -20.42 3.39 -9.24
C ASP A 87 -21.28 2.96 -10.45
N GLU A 88 -21.25 1.66 -10.74
CA GLU A 88 -22.14 0.99 -11.70
C GLU A 88 -22.86 -0.17 -10.96
N GLU A 89 -22.98 -1.36 -11.54
CA GLU A 89 -23.45 -2.57 -10.82
C GLU A 89 -22.48 -3.01 -9.72
N VAL A 90 -21.18 -2.79 -9.96
CA VAL A 90 -20.10 -2.89 -8.99
C VAL A 90 -19.26 -1.61 -9.05
N ARG A 91 -18.61 -1.25 -7.94
CA ARG A 91 -17.74 -0.08 -7.90
C ARG A 91 -16.41 -0.38 -8.56
N HIS A 92 -16.01 0.48 -9.49
CA HIS A 92 -14.71 0.44 -10.13
C HIS A 92 -13.81 1.56 -9.61
N PHE A 93 -12.50 1.34 -9.64
CA PHE A 93 -11.49 2.29 -9.18
C PHE A 93 -10.52 2.64 -10.31
N LYS A 94 -11.04 3.10 -11.46
CA LYS A 94 -10.21 3.40 -12.63
C LYS A 94 -9.20 4.50 -12.27
N ASN A 95 -7.92 4.30 -12.61
CA ASN A 95 -6.81 5.21 -12.34
C ASN A 95 -6.47 5.43 -10.84
N HIS A 96 -6.97 4.59 -9.91
CA HIS A 96 -6.69 4.80 -8.49
C HIS A 96 -5.20 4.82 -8.17
N ALA A 97 -4.39 3.95 -8.79
CA ALA A 97 -2.95 3.94 -8.58
C ALA A 97 -2.28 5.28 -8.94
N VAL A 98 -2.74 5.96 -10.00
CA VAL A 98 -2.26 7.30 -10.39
C VAL A 98 -2.63 8.34 -9.34
N VAL A 99 -3.85 8.28 -8.80
CA VAL A 99 -4.31 9.19 -7.74
C VAL A 99 -3.56 8.93 -6.44
N SER A 100 -3.41 7.66 -6.03
CA SER A 100 -2.63 7.23 -4.87
C SER A 100 -1.18 7.69 -4.97
N ALA A 101 -0.53 7.59 -6.13
CA ALA A 101 0.83 8.06 -6.33
C ALA A 101 0.96 9.59 -6.22
N LYS A 102 0.00 10.36 -6.76
CA LYS A 102 -0.02 11.83 -6.62
C LYS A 102 -0.19 12.26 -5.15
N MET A 103 -1.07 11.58 -4.42
CA MET A 103 -1.27 11.81 -2.99
C MET A 103 -0.03 11.41 -2.18
N THR A 104 0.56 10.26 -2.48
CA THR A 104 1.80 9.75 -1.87
C THR A 104 2.93 10.77 -2.02
N ASN A 105 3.13 11.32 -3.21
CA ASN A 105 4.13 12.38 -3.43
C ASN A 105 3.93 13.57 -2.50
N SER A 106 2.68 14.04 -2.39
CA SER A 106 2.30 15.19 -1.56
C SER A 106 2.50 14.90 -0.06
N ILE A 107 2.08 13.72 0.40
CA ILE A 107 2.22 13.25 1.78
C ILE A 107 3.70 13.17 2.16
N LEU A 108 4.51 12.46 1.37
CA LEU A 108 5.92 12.25 1.72
C LEU A 108 6.74 13.54 1.64
N LYS A 109 6.43 14.43 0.69
CA LYS A 109 7.03 15.77 0.61
C LYS A 109 6.68 16.62 1.83
N ARG A 110 5.44 16.54 2.31
CA ARG A 110 4.99 17.23 3.54
C ARG A 110 5.69 16.70 4.78
N LEU A 111 5.86 15.37 4.87
CA LEU A 111 6.58 14.70 5.96
C LEU A 111 8.09 14.98 5.93
N GLY A 112 8.64 15.36 4.77
CA GLY A 112 10.04 15.77 4.63
C GLY A 112 11.00 14.68 4.16
N PHE A 113 10.50 13.63 3.51
CA PHE A 113 11.35 12.65 2.83
C PHE A 113 12.11 13.31 1.67
N ASP A 114 13.30 12.79 1.37
CA ASP A 114 14.08 13.27 0.23
C ASP A 114 13.48 12.80 -1.10
N LYS A 115 13.81 13.50 -2.18
CA LYS A 115 13.25 13.25 -3.51
C LYS A 115 13.50 11.80 -3.99
N LYS A 116 14.69 11.24 -3.76
CA LYS A 116 15.03 9.89 -4.22
C LYS A 116 14.15 8.85 -3.53
N TYR A 117 13.93 9.01 -2.22
CA TYR A 117 13.03 8.13 -1.47
C TYR A 117 11.58 8.29 -1.93
N ILE A 118 11.11 9.52 -2.14
CA ILE A 118 9.76 9.80 -2.67
C ILE A 118 9.54 9.14 -4.03
N ASP A 119 10.51 9.26 -4.95
CA ASP A 119 10.41 8.69 -6.29
C ASP A 119 10.31 7.15 -6.23
N LYS A 120 11.08 6.51 -5.34
CA LYS A 120 10.99 5.06 -5.08
C LYS A 120 9.60 4.64 -4.59
N ILE A 121 9.07 5.27 -3.55
CA ILE A 121 7.77 4.88 -2.98
C ILE A 121 6.64 5.16 -3.97
N ASN A 122 6.67 6.31 -4.67
CA ASN A 122 5.70 6.63 -5.71
C ASN A 122 5.69 5.60 -6.84
N TYR A 123 6.87 5.13 -7.27
CA TYR A 123 6.94 4.09 -8.30
C TYR A 123 6.22 2.82 -7.86
N ILE A 124 6.45 2.37 -6.62
CA ILE A 124 5.83 1.16 -6.10
C ILE A 124 4.32 1.33 -5.97
N VAL A 125 3.86 2.46 -5.39
CA VAL A 125 2.42 2.76 -5.27
C VAL A 125 1.74 2.91 -6.63
N LEU A 126 2.39 3.52 -7.61
CA LEU A 126 1.83 3.68 -8.95
C LEU A 126 1.63 2.33 -9.67
N ASN A 127 2.52 1.37 -9.45
CA ASN A 127 2.53 0.09 -10.15
C ASN A 127 2.07 -1.07 -9.27
N HIS A 128 1.47 -0.80 -8.10
CA HIS A 128 1.21 -1.83 -7.10
C HIS A 128 0.28 -2.94 -7.61
N ASP A 129 -0.67 -2.62 -8.49
CA ASP A 129 -1.61 -3.59 -9.08
C ASP A 129 -1.19 -4.10 -10.47
N GLU A 130 -0.06 -3.60 -11.00
CA GLU A 130 0.46 -4.00 -12.31
C GLU A 130 1.31 -5.30 -12.21
N PRO A 131 1.21 -6.23 -13.18
CA PRO A 131 2.03 -7.42 -13.19
C PRO A 131 3.54 -7.11 -13.23
N ILE A 132 4.33 -7.85 -12.45
CA ILE A 132 5.80 -7.79 -12.55
C ILE A 132 6.25 -8.59 -13.77
N ILE A 133 6.84 -7.92 -14.76
CA ILE A 133 7.37 -8.55 -15.97
C ILE A 133 8.83 -8.93 -15.73
N LEU A 134 9.09 -10.22 -15.47
CA LEU A 134 10.42 -10.74 -15.10
C LEU A 134 11.53 -10.38 -16.10
N SER A 135 11.23 -10.34 -17.40
CA SER A 135 12.21 -9.97 -18.43
C SER A 135 12.65 -8.51 -18.39
N GLU A 136 11.90 -7.64 -17.68
CA GLU A 136 12.24 -6.23 -17.47
C GLU A 136 13.02 -5.99 -16.17
N VAL A 137 13.12 -7.02 -15.32
CA VAL A 137 13.88 -6.95 -14.07
C VAL A 137 15.37 -7.14 -14.36
N ASN A 138 16.17 -6.21 -13.85
CA ASN A 138 17.62 -6.19 -13.98
C ASN A 138 18.27 -5.69 -12.67
N SER A 139 19.60 -5.66 -12.62
CA SER A 139 20.33 -5.29 -11.39
C SER A 139 20.01 -3.90 -10.85
N SER A 140 19.53 -2.97 -11.68
CA SER A 140 19.26 -1.59 -11.26
C SER A 140 17.88 -1.40 -10.61
N ASN A 141 16.90 -2.27 -10.91
CA ASN A 141 15.54 -2.17 -10.38
C ASN A 141 15.15 -3.35 -9.46
N LYS A 142 15.93 -4.44 -9.44
CA LYS A 142 15.63 -5.67 -8.68
C LYS A 142 15.15 -5.41 -7.24
N ASP A 143 15.83 -4.54 -6.50
CA ASP A 143 15.46 -4.26 -5.10
C ASP A 143 14.08 -3.59 -4.97
N ILE A 144 13.74 -2.70 -5.90
CA ILE A 144 12.43 -2.03 -5.94
C ILE A 144 11.34 -3.03 -6.32
N GLU A 145 11.63 -3.91 -7.27
CA GLU A 145 10.74 -4.99 -7.72
C GLU A 145 10.46 -6.01 -6.61
N ILE A 146 11.46 -6.34 -5.80
CA ILE A 146 11.28 -7.19 -4.62
C ILE A 146 10.32 -6.54 -3.61
N ILE A 147 10.44 -5.23 -3.37
CA ILE A 147 9.51 -4.52 -2.48
C ILE A 147 8.11 -4.49 -3.10
N ARG A 148 7.97 -4.25 -4.41
CA ARG A 148 6.68 -4.27 -5.09
C ARG A 148 6.01 -5.65 -5.02
N LEU A 149 6.77 -6.72 -5.21
CA LEU A 149 6.30 -8.10 -5.05
C LEU A 149 5.72 -8.33 -3.65
N LYS A 150 6.43 -7.85 -2.61
CA LYS A 150 5.98 -7.96 -1.22
C LYS A 150 4.72 -7.14 -0.93
N VAL A 151 4.59 -5.95 -1.53
CA VAL A 151 3.36 -5.13 -1.48
C VAL A 151 2.20 -5.89 -2.13
N GLN A 152 2.41 -6.49 -3.30
CA GLN A 152 1.40 -7.30 -3.99
C GLN A 152 0.96 -8.51 -3.18
N TYR A 153 1.87 -9.20 -2.49
CA TYR A 153 1.52 -10.28 -1.57
C TYR A 153 0.63 -9.80 -0.42
N ALA A 154 1.03 -8.71 0.25
CA ALA A 154 0.31 -8.16 1.38
C ALA A 154 -1.11 -7.74 1.00
N ASP A 155 -1.25 -6.99 -0.11
CA ASP A 155 -2.53 -6.59 -0.67
C ASP A 155 -3.39 -7.81 -1.06
N THR A 156 -2.81 -8.78 -1.77
CA THR A 156 -3.52 -10.01 -2.19
C THR A 156 -4.09 -10.77 -1.00
N LYS A 157 -3.34 -10.90 0.09
CA LYS A 157 -3.78 -11.64 1.28
C LYS A 157 -4.93 -10.95 2.04
N ALA A 158 -5.11 -9.64 1.85
CA ALA A 158 -6.20 -8.87 2.45
C ALA A 158 -7.50 -8.89 1.63
N HIS A 159 -7.48 -9.41 0.40
CA HIS A 159 -8.68 -9.57 -0.42
C HIS A 159 -9.61 -10.67 0.11
N ALA A 160 -10.82 -10.77 -0.46
CA ALA A 160 -11.77 -11.84 -0.14
C ALA A 160 -11.12 -13.24 -0.26
N PRO A 161 -11.15 -14.10 0.78
CA PRO A 161 -10.36 -15.33 0.82
C PRO A 161 -10.59 -16.30 -0.35
N ASP A 162 -11.79 -16.34 -0.92
CA ASP A 162 -12.13 -17.19 -2.08
C ASP A 162 -11.59 -16.64 -3.42
N LYS A 163 -11.02 -15.42 -3.43
CA LYS A 163 -10.53 -14.74 -4.63
C LYS A 163 -9.01 -14.69 -4.75
N ILE A 164 -8.26 -15.09 -3.73
CA ILE A 164 -6.80 -14.84 -3.66
C ILE A 164 -5.94 -15.89 -4.36
N GLN A 165 -6.42 -17.15 -4.45
CA GLN A 165 -5.58 -18.30 -4.82
C GLN A 165 -4.84 -18.12 -6.15
N LYS A 166 -5.54 -17.66 -7.20
CA LYS A 166 -4.94 -17.44 -8.52
C LYS A 166 -3.81 -16.40 -8.48
N ARG A 167 -4.04 -15.27 -7.79
CA ARG A 167 -3.07 -14.18 -7.69
C ARG A 167 -1.85 -14.62 -6.88
N LEU A 168 -2.04 -15.35 -5.78
CA LEU A 168 -0.93 -15.92 -5.00
C LEU A 168 -0.06 -16.87 -5.82
N LEU A 169 -0.65 -17.78 -6.61
CA LEU A 169 0.14 -18.68 -7.47
C LEU A 169 0.99 -17.93 -8.50
N THR A 170 0.48 -16.82 -9.05
CA THR A 170 1.24 -15.95 -9.94
C THR A 170 2.41 -15.29 -9.20
N LEU A 171 2.17 -14.75 -8.01
CA LEU A 171 3.21 -14.11 -7.19
C LEU A 171 4.29 -15.13 -6.76
N ASP A 172 3.90 -16.37 -6.43
CA ASP A 172 4.83 -17.45 -6.07
C ASP A 172 5.75 -17.84 -7.24
N ALA A 173 5.24 -17.82 -8.47
CA ALA A 173 6.07 -18.05 -9.65
C ALA A 173 7.09 -16.93 -9.86
N ILE A 174 6.68 -15.67 -9.67
CA ILE A 174 7.59 -14.50 -9.76
C ILE A 174 8.65 -14.57 -8.65
N ALA A 175 8.24 -14.91 -7.42
CA ALA A 175 9.13 -14.98 -6.27
C ALA A 175 10.26 -15.99 -6.46
N LYS A 176 9.99 -17.16 -7.05
CA LYS A 176 11.00 -18.22 -7.32
C LYS A 176 12.13 -17.77 -8.24
N GLU A 177 11.87 -16.82 -9.13
CA GLU A 177 12.87 -16.30 -10.08
C GLU A 177 13.57 -15.07 -9.50
N LEU A 178 12.90 -14.31 -8.63
CA LEU A 178 13.37 -13.02 -8.15
C LEU A 178 14.16 -13.08 -6.83
N LEU A 179 13.82 -14.00 -5.93
CA LEU A 179 14.41 -14.18 -4.59
C LEU A 179 15.45 -15.31 -4.56
#